data_AF-A0A6C2UB67-F1
#
_entry.id   AF-A0A6C2UB67-F1
#
_cell.length_a   1.000
_cell.length_b   1.000
_cell.length_c   1.000
_cell.angle_alpha   90.00
_cell.angle_beta   90.00
_cell.angle_gamma   90.00
#
_symmetry.space_group_name_H-M   'P 1'
#
loop_
_entity.id
_entity.type
_entity.pdbx_description
1 polymer ?
#
loop_
_entity_poly.entity_id
_entity_poly.type
_entity_poly.pdbx_seq_one_letter_code
_entity_poly.pdbx_strand_id
1 'polypeptide(L)'
;MKTPKGIVLKYDDSSALSSLFKNLLEKAKDMGQDSCGTWYHAKMMHYLTLAIMEMALKEPLQGGKTVGSSPEYQTWQYFYDRLTIYITQTPTEALIRKCAENLSSNKSPVVVTSYKGAVSADNLAEAQNISDRIDIFEIEQFIATNIWEICRFTCANRKITVSQLVEKYNAIVDAHETDPSLGLVMG
;
A
#
# COMPACT_ATOMS: atom_id res chain seq x y z
N MET A 1 -27.69 5.82 17.35
CA MET A 1 -27.03 5.28 16.15
C MET A 1 -25.64 5.87 16.07
N LYS A 2 -24.58 5.08 16.28
CA LYS A 2 -23.20 5.52 16.02
C LYS A 2 -22.97 5.43 14.52
N THR A 3 -22.81 6.57 13.85
CA THR A 3 -22.39 6.63 12.44
C THR A 3 -21.04 5.90 12.32
N PRO A 4 -20.86 4.96 11.37
CA PRO A 4 -19.52 4.40 11.16
C PRO A 4 -18.68 5.52 10.53
N LYS A 5 -17.79 6.12 11.32
CA LYS A 5 -16.84 7.13 10.84
C LYS A 5 -15.76 6.38 10.08
N GLY A 6 -16.02 6.04 8.82
CA GLY A 6 -15.01 5.57 7.89
C GLY A 6 -14.82 6.58 6.76
N ILE A 7 -13.69 6.49 6.07
CA ILE A 7 -13.35 7.32 4.93
C ILE A 7 -14.19 6.85 3.74
N VAL A 8 -14.90 7.78 3.11
CA VAL A 8 -15.75 7.45 1.96
C VAL A 8 -14.89 7.31 0.70
N LEU A 9 -14.79 6.08 0.21
CA LEU A 9 -14.28 5.74 -1.11
C LEU A 9 -15.39 6.06 -2.13
N LYS A 10 -15.30 7.24 -2.75
CA LYS A 10 -16.27 7.71 -3.74
C LYS A 10 -16.07 6.95 -5.05
N TYR A 11 -16.73 5.82 -5.19
CA TYR A 11 -16.61 5.00 -6.39
C TYR A 11 -17.28 5.70 -7.57
N ASP A 12 -16.55 5.84 -8.67
CA ASP A 12 -17.02 6.45 -9.90
C ASP A 12 -16.58 5.60 -11.08
N ASP A 13 -17.55 5.10 -11.84
CA ASP A 13 -17.30 4.21 -12.96
C ASP A 13 -16.60 4.91 -14.14
N SER A 14 -16.66 6.24 -14.21
CA SER A 14 -16.02 7.05 -15.26
C SER A 14 -14.57 7.41 -14.95
N SER A 15 -14.13 7.23 -13.71
CA SER A 15 -12.77 7.52 -13.27
C SER A 15 -11.82 6.33 -13.44
N ALA A 16 -10.53 6.63 -13.64
CA ALA A 16 -9.48 5.62 -13.57
C ALA A 16 -9.34 5.07 -12.14
N LEU A 17 -9.07 3.78 -11.99
CA LEU A 17 -8.86 3.16 -10.67
C LEU A 17 -7.69 3.81 -9.92
N SER A 18 -6.59 4.12 -10.59
CA SER A 18 -5.46 4.82 -9.95
C SER A 18 -5.87 6.20 -9.41
N SER A 19 -6.70 6.95 -10.13
CA SER A 19 -7.26 8.23 -9.65
C SER A 19 -8.18 8.04 -8.44
N LEU A 20 -8.98 6.97 -8.39
CA LEU A 20 -9.82 6.64 -7.25
C LEU A 20 -8.99 6.44 -5.97
N PHE A 21 -7.92 5.64 -6.04
CA PHE A 21 -7.04 5.39 -4.89
C PHE A 21 -6.17 6.59 -4.54
N LYS A 22 -5.73 7.37 -5.53
CA LYS A 22 -5.02 8.64 -5.28
C LYS A 22 -5.87 9.58 -4.45
N ASN A 23 -7.12 9.82 -4.88
CA ASN A 23 -8.06 10.68 -4.16
C ASN A 23 -8.37 10.16 -2.75
N LEU A 24 -8.38 8.84 -2.56
CA LEU A 24 -8.58 8.22 -1.25
C LEU A 24 -7.38 8.47 -0.33
N LEU A 25 -6.16 8.22 -0.82
CA LEU A 25 -4.91 8.41 -0.08
C LEU A 25 -4.66 9.88 0.26
N GLU A 26 -5.03 10.81 -0.63
CA GLU A 26 -5.00 12.26 -0.37
C GLU A 26 -5.96 12.64 0.77
N LYS A 27 -7.20 12.13 0.76
CA LYS A 27 -8.14 12.37 1.89
C LYS A 27 -7.61 11.84 3.22
N ALA A 28 -6.97 10.68 3.22
CA ALA A 28 -6.39 10.12 4.45
C ALA A 28 -5.30 11.03 5.01
N LYS A 29 -4.53 11.69 4.14
CA LYS A 29 -3.52 12.66 4.56
C LYS A 29 -4.12 13.91 5.20
N ASP A 30 -5.31 14.33 4.74
CA ASP A 30 -6.03 15.48 5.30
C ASP A 30 -6.74 15.17 6.64
N MET A 31 -6.74 13.90 7.07
CA MET A 31 -7.32 13.50 8.34
C MET A 31 -6.39 13.78 9.51
N GLY A 32 -6.51 15.00 10.04
CA GLY A 32 -5.82 15.44 11.25
C GLY A 32 -4.84 16.57 11.01
N GLN A 33 -4.44 17.24 12.08
CA GLN A 33 -3.35 18.22 12.04
C GLN A 33 -2.00 17.49 12.09
N ASP A 34 -1.00 18.03 11.39
CA ASP A 34 0.40 17.60 11.43
C ASP A 34 0.64 16.08 11.22
N SER A 35 1.42 15.47 12.12
CA SER A 35 1.92 14.09 12.07
C SER A 35 0.84 13.01 12.10
N CYS A 36 -0.39 13.34 12.50
CA CYS A 36 -1.50 12.39 12.52
C CYS A 36 -1.95 12.02 11.10
N GLY A 37 -2.05 13.00 10.19
CA GLY A 37 -2.40 12.76 8.79
C GLY A 37 -1.36 11.91 8.06
N THR A 38 -0.07 12.09 8.37
CA THR A 38 1.01 11.24 7.85
C THR A 38 0.86 9.78 8.30
N TRP A 39 0.43 9.54 9.55
CA TRP A 39 0.13 8.19 10.03
C TRP A 39 -1.04 7.55 9.29
N TYR A 40 -2.15 8.29 9.10
CA TYR A 40 -3.30 7.77 8.36
C TYR A 40 -2.93 7.37 6.94
N HIS A 41 -2.20 8.23 6.24
CA HIS A 41 -1.74 7.96 4.89
C HIS A 41 -0.83 6.72 4.83
N ALA A 42 0.19 6.65 5.69
CA ALA A 42 1.13 5.52 5.72
C ALA A 42 0.42 4.20 6.04
N LYS A 43 -0.46 4.17 7.06
CA LYS A 43 -1.24 2.99 7.44
C LYS A 43 -2.21 2.57 6.33
N MET A 44 -2.87 3.53 5.68
CA MET A 44 -3.76 3.22 4.58
C MET A 44 -3.02 2.60 3.39
N MET A 45 -1.85 3.13 3.01
CA MET A 45 -1.00 2.50 1.99
C MET A 45 -0.63 1.06 2.38
N HIS A 46 -0.24 0.86 3.64
CA HIS A 46 0.10 -0.45 4.17
C HIS A 46 -1.06 -1.43 4.06
N TYR A 47 -2.23 -1.10 4.58
CA TYR A 47 -3.38 -2.00 4.60
C TYR A 47 -4.02 -2.20 3.24
N LEU A 48 -4.01 -1.21 2.34
CA LEU A 48 -4.43 -1.42 0.96
C LEU A 48 -3.51 -2.39 0.22
N THR A 49 -2.18 -2.27 0.43
CA THR A 49 -1.21 -3.21 -0.14
C THR A 49 -1.46 -4.62 0.36
N LEU A 50 -1.64 -4.80 1.67
CA LEU A 50 -1.95 -6.12 2.22
C LEU A 50 -3.26 -6.67 1.67
N ALA A 51 -4.33 -5.88 1.69
CA ALA A 51 -5.64 -6.33 1.24
C ALA A 51 -5.59 -6.82 -0.22
N ILE A 52 -4.95 -6.07 -1.11
CA ILE A 52 -4.88 -6.46 -2.53
C ILE A 52 -3.99 -7.69 -2.74
N MET A 53 -2.87 -7.78 -2.02
CA MET A 53 -1.99 -8.95 -2.10
C MET A 53 -2.66 -10.22 -1.56
N GLU A 54 -3.38 -10.14 -0.45
CA GLU A 54 -4.11 -11.29 0.10
C GLU A 54 -5.25 -11.73 -0.81
N MET A 55 -5.86 -10.81 -1.55
CA MET A 55 -6.84 -11.16 -2.60
C MET A 55 -6.17 -11.90 -3.77
N ALA A 56 -5.00 -11.44 -4.22
CA ALA A 56 -4.25 -12.07 -5.30
C ALA A 56 -3.73 -13.46 -4.91
N LEU A 57 -3.15 -13.59 -3.71
CA LEU A 57 -2.60 -14.85 -3.17
C LEU A 57 -3.69 -15.83 -2.72
N LYS A 58 -4.89 -15.32 -2.39
CA LYS A 58 -6.00 -16.08 -1.76
C LYS A 58 -5.63 -16.68 -0.40
N GLU A 59 -4.67 -16.07 0.28
CA GLU A 59 -4.20 -16.43 1.61
C GLU A 59 -3.69 -15.17 2.35
N PRO A 60 -3.71 -15.14 3.69
CA PRO A 60 -3.23 -13.99 4.45
C PRO A 60 -1.70 -13.86 4.38
N LEU A 61 -1.21 -12.62 4.34
CA LEU A 61 0.22 -12.34 4.40
C LEU A 61 0.70 -12.46 5.86
N GLN A 62 1.53 -13.46 6.13
CA GLN A 62 2.07 -13.70 7.48
C GLN A 62 3.29 -12.79 7.76
N GLY A 63 3.45 -12.39 9.03
CA GLY A 63 4.76 -11.96 9.55
C GLY A 63 5.23 -10.55 9.20
N GLY A 64 4.35 -9.55 9.30
CA GLY A 64 4.73 -8.14 9.16
C GLY A 64 5.68 -7.66 10.26
N LYS A 65 6.83 -7.10 9.88
CA LYS A 65 7.73 -6.39 10.79
C LYS A 65 7.69 -4.90 10.52
N THR A 66 7.52 -4.10 11.57
CA THR A 66 7.76 -2.65 11.51
C THR A 66 9.26 -2.41 11.57
N VAL A 67 9.79 -1.72 10.57
CA VAL A 67 11.24 -1.49 10.41
C VAL A 67 11.58 0.01 10.45
N GLY A 68 10.62 0.88 10.17
CA GLY A 68 10.72 2.33 10.37
C GLY A 68 10.37 2.75 11.81
N SER A 69 10.80 3.95 12.21
CA SER A 69 10.67 4.44 13.60
C SER A 69 9.94 5.78 13.74
N SER A 70 9.42 6.35 12.65
CA SER A 70 8.69 7.62 12.66
C SER A 70 7.51 7.60 11.68
N PRO A 71 6.52 8.50 11.81
CA PRO A 71 5.35 8.54 10.92
C PRO A 71 5.74 8.72 9.44
N GLU A 72 6.72 9.58 9.18
CA GLU A 72 7.17 9.96 7.83
C GLU A 72 7.98 8.85 7.14
N TYR A 73 8.79 8.13 7.91
CA TYR A 73 9.67 7.06 7.41
C TYR A 73 9.17 5.67 7.84
N GLN A 74 7.88 5.58 8.17
CA GLN A 74 7.27 4.33 8.57
C GLN A 74 7.42 3.34 7.42
N THR A 75 7.94 2.15 7.75
CA THR A 75 8.19 1.09 6.77
C THR A 75 7.77 -0.23 7.36
N TRP A 76 6.95 -0.97 6.62
CA TRP A 76 6.58 -2.34 6.93
C TRP A 76 7.30 -3.31 6.01
N GLN A 77 7.68 -4.47 6.55
CA GLN A 77 8.38 -5.52 5.84
C GLN A 77 7.60 -6.83 5.93
N TYR A 78 7.45 -7.49 4.77
CA TYR A 78 6.83 -8.80 4.63
C TYR A 78 7.73 -9.75 3.85
N PHE A 79 7.52 -11.05 4.02
CA PHE A 79 8.25 -12.11 3.33
C PHE A 79 7.28 -13.06 2.65
N TYR A 80 7.58 -13.43 1.41
CA TYR A 80 6.83 -14.45 0.66
C TYR A 80 7.77 -15.19 -0.28
N ASP A 81 7.97 -16.49 -0.09
CA ASP A 81 9.04 -17.24 -0.77
C ASP A 81 10.40 -16.51 -0.65
N ARG A 82 11.00 -16.06 -1.76
CA ARG A 82 12.23 -15.26 -1.79
C ARG A 82 11.97 -13.76 -1.83
N LEU A 83 10.71 -13.34 -1.98
CA LEU A 83 10.35 -11.92 -2.01
C LEU A 83 10.50 -11.31 -0.62
N THR A 84 11.10 -10.12 -0.58
CA THR A 84 11.04 -9.23 0.58
C THR A 84 10.34 -7.96 0.18
N ILE A 85 9.15 -7.74 0.72
CA ILE A 85 8.30 -6.63 0.33
C ILE A 85 8.44 -5.55 1.38
N TYR A 86 8.76 -4.34 0.94
CA TYR A 86 8.80 -3.14 1.75
C TYR A 86 7.68 -2.20 1.35
N ILE A 87 6.94 -1.71 2.33
CA ILE A 87 5.84 -0.77 2.11
C ILE A 87 6.17 0.49 2.90
N THR A 88 6.28 1.63 2.22
CA THR A 88 6.60 2.92 2.86
C THR A 88 6.09 4.07 2.02
N GLN A 89 5.73 5.20 2.64
CA GLN A 89 5.42 6.42 1.91
C GLN A 89 6.69 7.08 1.33
N THR A 90 7.77 7.05 2.10
CA THR A 90 9.01 7.80 1.87
C THR A 90 10.20 6.86 1.99
N PRO A 91 10.69 6.30 0.87
CA PRO A 91 11.84 5.43 0.87
C PRO A 91 13.09 6.21 1.26
N THR A 92 13.98 5.54 1.99
CA THR A 92 15.22 6.13 2.51
C THR A 92 16.43 5.38 1.96
N GLU A 93 17.61 6.01 1.97
CA GLU A 93 18.86 5.34 1.61
C GLU A 93 19.10 4.09 2.48
N ALA A 94 18.72 4.14 3.75
CA ALA A 94 18.80 3.00 4.67
C ALA A 94 17.90 1.84 4.24
N LEU A 95 16.73 2.11 3.67
CA LEU A 95 15.86 1.08 3.09
C LEU A 95 16.49 0.45 1.85
N ILE A 96 17.06 1.25 0.95
CA ILE A 96 17.72 0.76 -0.26
C ILE A 96 18.96 -0.09 0.09
N ARG A 97 19.71 0.29 1.13
CA ARG A 97 20.83 -0.53 1.65
C ARG A 97 20.35 -1.89 2.14
N LYS A 98 19.20 -1.95 2.83
CA LYS A 98 18.58 -3.24 3.22
C LYS A 98 18.15 -4.06 2.00
N CYS A 99 17.73 -3.42 0.92
CA CYS A 99 17.46 -4.12 -0.34
C CYS A 99 18.75 -4.75 -0.91
N ALA A 100 19.88 -4.05 -0.90
CA ALA A 100 21.18 -4.59 -1.30
C ALA A 100 21.63 -5.79 -0.42
N GLU A 101 21.42 -5.71 0.89
CA GLU A 101 21.69 -6.82 1.83
C GLU A 101 20.82 -8.05 1.52
N ASN A 102 19.55 -7.85 1.21
CA ASN A 102 18.63 -8.92 0.79
C ASN A 102 19.04 -9.55 -0.54
N LEU A 103 19.44 -8.75 -1.53
CA LEU A 103 19.96 -9.24 -2.81
C LEU A 103 21.19 -10.14 -2.60
N SER A 104 22.07 -9.74 -1.68
CA SER A 104 23.26 -10.51 -1.30
C SER A 104 22.92 -11.82 -0.58
N SER A 105 21.70 -11.91 -0.04
CA SER A 105 21.15 -13.09 0.65
C SER A 105 20.19 -13.91 -0.24
N ASN A 106 20.26 -13.77 -1.56
CA ASN A 106 19.41 -14.47 -2.55
C ASN A 106 17.90 -14.22 -2.36
N LYS A 107 17.54 -13.03 -1.89
CA LYS A 107 16.15 -12.55 -1.83
C LYS A 107 15.90 -11.54 -2.96
N SER A 108 14.63 -11.35 -3.30
CA SER A 108 14.14 -10.43 -4.32
C SER A 108 13.38 -9.28 -3.65
N PRO A 109 14.00 -8.11 -3.44
CA PRO A 109 13.34 -6.99 -2.80
C PRO A 109 12.33 -6.31 -3.73
N VAL A 110 11.18 -5.95 -3.16
CA VAL A 110 10.14 -5.14 -3.81
C VAL A 110 9.83 -3.97 -2.90
N VAL A 111 9.75 -2.75 -3.43
CA VAL A 111 9.36 -1.56 -2.69
C VAL A 111 8.05 -1.03 -3.24
N VAL A 112 6.99 -1.02 -2.41
CA VAL A 112 5.71 -0.38 -2.70
C VAL A 112 5.68 0.98 -2.01
N THR A 113 5.49 2.05 -2.77
CA THR A 113 5.62 3.42 -2.29
C THR A 113 4.71 4.42 -3.02
N SER A 114 4.61 5.65 -2.51
CA SER A 114 3.92 6.76 -3.18
C SER A 114 4.58 7.13 -4.52
N TYR A 115 3.87 7.82 -5.41
CA TYR A 115 4.44 8.32 -6.69
C TYR A 115 5.77 9.07 -6.52
N LYS A 116 5.82 10.04 -5.59
CA LYS A 116 7.06 10.77 -5.30
C LYS A 116 8.13 9.87 -4.70
N GLY A 117 7.71 8.92 -3.86
CA GLY A 117 8.60 7.93 -3.28
C GLY A 117 9.18 6.99 -4.34
N ALA A 118 8.45 6.61 -5.39
CA ALA A 118 8.96 5.75 -6.45
C ALA A 118 10.13 6.41 -7.19
N VAL A 119 9.98 7.68 -7.58
CA VAL A 119 11.06 8.49 -8.17
C VAL A 119 12.25 8.60 -7.21
N SER A 120 12.00 8.81 -5.92
CA SER A 120 13.07 8.88 -4.92
C SER A 120 13.78 7.54 -4.73
N ALA A 121 13.05 6.43 -4.68
CA ALA A 121 13.61 5.09 -4.52
C ALA A 121 14.48 4.71 -5.72
N ASP A 122 14.04 5.05 -6.92
CA ASP A 122 14.76 4.78 -8.16
C ASP A 122 16.13 5.49 -8.17
N ASN A 123 16.15 6.80 -7.89
CA ASN A 123 17.39 7.57 -7.76
C ASN A 123 18.33 7.01 -6.67
N LEU A 124 17.77 6.60 -5.53
CA LEU A 124 18.56 6.00 -4.44
C LEU A 124 19.11 4.62 -4.83
N ALA A 125 18.35 3.83 -5.59
CA ALA A 125 18.76 2.52 -6.09
C ALA A 125 19.85 2.64 -7.18
N GLU A 126 19.75 3.63 -8.06
CA GLU A 126 20.81 3.98 -9.01
C GLU A 126 22.11 4.34 -8.28
N ALA A 127 22.03 5.19 -7.25
CA ALA A 127 23.19 5.56 -6.44
C ALA A 127 23.86 4.35 -5.75
N GLN A 128 23.11 3.26 -5.50
CA GLN A 128 23.63 2.01 -4.94
C GLN A 128 23.91 0.93 -6.00
N ASN A 129 23.73 1.22 -7.30
CA ASN A 129 23.90 0.28 -8.41
C ASN A 129 23.02 -0.98 -8.29
N ILE A 130 21.76 -0.82 -7.88
CA ILE A 130 20.78 -1.91 -7.77
C ILE A 130 19.42 -1.61 -8.42
N SER A 131 19.29 -0.52 -9.19
CA SER A 131 18.01 -0.10 -9.80
C SER A 131 17.45 -1.14 -10.78
N ASP A 132 18.31 -1.93 -11.43
CA ASP A 132 17.93 -3.04 -12.32
C ASP A 132 17.69 -4.37 -11.58
N ARG A 133 17.79 -4.37 -10.24
CA ARG A 133 17.74 -5.60 -9.41
C ARG A 133 16.61 -5.61 -8.39
N ILE A 134 15.88 -4.50 -8.23
CA ILE A 134 14.74 -4.41 -7.32
C ILE A 134 13.52 -3.91 -8.09
N ASP A 135 12.33 -4.34 -7.68
CA ASP A 135 11.10 -3.77 -8.21
C ASP A 135 10.63 -2.61 -7.35
N ILE A 136 10.25 -1.50 -7.98
CA ILE A 136 9.66 -0.34 -7.32
C ILE A 136 8.27 -0.12 -7.89
N PHE A 137 7.25 -0.27 -7.04
CA PHE A 137 5.86 -0.07 -7.40
C PHE A 137 5.30 1.20 -6.79
N GLU A 138 4.68 2.01 -7.63
CA GLU A 138 3.82 3.10 -7.21
C GLU A 138 2.47 2.50 -6.77
N ILE A 139 2.05 2.80 -5.53
CA ILE A 139 0.91 2.19 -4.83
C ILE A 139 -0.42 2.28 -5.60
N GLU A 140 -0.73 3.42 -6.20
CA GLU A 140 -1.99 3.64 -6.91
C GLU A 140 -2.07 2.81 -8.19
N GLN A 141 -0.99 2.76 -8.97
CA GLN A 141 -0.87 1.89 -10.15
C GLN A 141 -0.81 0.42 -9.76
N PHE A 142 -0.13 0.08 -8.67
CA PHE A 142 -0.04 -1.29 -8.15
C PHE A 142 -1.43 -1.83 -7.82
N ILE A 143 -2.21 -1.10 -7.02
CA ILE A 143 -3.58 -1.50 -6.65
C ILE A 143 -4.47 -1.55 -7.90
N ALA A 144 -4.42 -0.54 -8.77
CA ALA A 144 -5.24 -0.49 -9.97
C ALA A 144 -4.98 -1.67 -10.91
N THR A 145 -3.73 -2.04 -11.12
CA THR A 145 -3.33 -3.16 -11.97
C THR A 145 -3.81 -4.50 -11.40
N ASN A 146 -3.63 -4.71 -10.09
CA ASN A 146 -4.12 -5.93 -9.43
C ASN A 146 -5.65 -6.04 -9.49
N ILE A 147 -6.40 -4.94 -9.31
CA ILE A 147 -7.86 -4.96 -9.46
C ILE A 147 -8.25 -5.36 -10.88
N TRP A 148 -7.58 -4.80 -11.89
CA TRP A 148 -7.84 -5.17 -13.28
C TRP A 148 -7.56 -6.64 -13.54
N GLU A 149 -6.48 -7.19 -12.99
CA GLU A 149 -6.16 -8.60 -13.10
C GLU A 149 -7.23 -9.48 -12.42
N ILE A 150 -7.57 -9.19 -11.16
CA ILE A 150 -8.53 -9.95 -10.36
C ILE A 150 -9.93 -9.91 -11.01
N CYS A 151 -10.33 -8.76 -11.56
CA CYS A 151 -11.60 -8.62 -12.27
C CYS A 151 -11.57 -9.15 -13.71
N ARG A 152 -10.45 -9.74 -14.15
CA ARG A 152 -10.20 -10.28 -15.49
C ARG A 152 -10.38 -9.24 -16.59
N PHE A 153 -9.97 -8.00 -16.32
CA PHE A 153 -10.09 -6.86 -17.22
C PHE A 153 -11.53 -6.58 -17.65
N THR A 154 -12.51 -6.88 -16.79
CA THR A 154 -13.94 -6.64 -17.09
C THR A 154 -14.51 -5.50 -16.25
N CYS A 155 -15.12 -4.51 -16.91
CA CYS A 155 -15.76 -3.39 -16.22
C CYS A 155 -16.93 -3.85 -15.33
N ALA A 156 -17.66 -4.90 -15.75
CA ALA A 156 -18.79 -5.46 -15.01
C ALA A 156 -18.40 -5.94 -13.60
N ASN A 157 -17.18 -6.48 -13.44
CA ASN A 157 -16.71 -6.99 -12.16
C ASN A 157 -15.89 -5.96 -11.37
N ARG A 158 -15.54 -4.81 -11.97
CA ARG A 158 -14.69 -3.80 -11.32
C ARG A 158 -15.25 -3.34 -9.98
N LYS A 159 -16.52 -2.96 -9.92
CA LYS A 159 -17.16 -2.49 -8.67
C LYS A 159 -17.16 -3.58 -7.60
N ILE A 160 -17.45 -4.81 -8.00
CA ILE A 160 -17.47 -5.98 -7.10
C ILE A 160 -16.07 -6.20 -6.51
N THR A 161 -15.02 -6.17 -7.34
CA THR A 161 -13.63 -6.32 -6.88
C THR A 161 -13.20 -5.19 -5.96
N VAL A 162 -13.60 -3.94 -6.23
CA VAL A 162 -13.32 -2.81 -5.32
C VAL A 162 -14.06 -2.98 -3.99
N SER A 163 -15.30 -3.43 -3.99
CA SER A 163 -16.03 -3.72 -2.75
C SER A 163 -15.35 -4.84 -1.93
N GLN A 164 -14.88 -5.90 -2.57
CA GLN A 164 -14.11 -6.96 -1.91
C GLN A 164 -12.80 -6.43 -1.32
N LEU A 165 -12.11 -5.53 -2.02
CA LEU A 165 -10.91 -4.86 -1.49
C LEU A 165 -11.24 -4.05 -0.24
N VAL A 166 -12.34 -3.31 -0.23
CA VAL A 166 -12.80 -2.55 0.94
C VAL A 166 -13.12 -3.45 2.12
N GLU A 167 -13.84 -4.55 1.90
CA GLU A 167 -14.12 -5.55 2.94
C GLU A 167 -12.83 -6.14 3.53
N LYS A 168 -11.90 -6.52 2.66
CA LYS A 168 -10.61 -7.09 3.06
C LYS A 168 -9.75 -6.08 3.82
N TYR A 169 -9.68 -4.84 3.34
CA TYR A 169 -9.01 -3.73 4.02
C TYR A 169 -9.59 -3.50 5.41
N ASN A 170 -10.92 -3.44 5.54
CA ASN A 170 -11.58 -3.21 6.82
C ASN A 170 -11.31 -4.34 7.81
N ALA A 171 -11.29 -5.59 7.36
CA ALA A 171 -10.92 -6.72 8.20
C ALA A 171 -9.48 -6.60 8.76
N ILE A 172 -8.55 -6.05 7.98
CA ILE A 172 -7.17 -5.78 8.43
C ILE A 172 -7.15 -4.62 9.44
N VAL A 173 -7.88 -3.53 9.18
CA VAL A 173 -8.02 -2.42 10.13
C VAL A 173 -8.58 -2.91 11.45
N ASP A 174 -9.68 -3.66 11.44
CA ASP A 174 -10.31 -4.19 12.66
C ASP A 174 -9.39 -5.12 13.47
N ALA A 175 -8.47 -5.81 12.79
CA ALA A 175 -7.50 -6.71 13.44
C ALA A 175 -6.30 -5.97 14.07
N HIS A 176 -5.94 -4.79 13.57
CA HIS A 176 -4.68 -4.11 13.92
C HIS A 176 -4.86 -2.73 14.57
N GLU A 177 -6.02 -2.11 14.42
CA GLU A 177 -6.29 -0.74 14.87
C GLU A 177 -7.47 -0.69 15.84
N THR A 178 -7.36 0.20 16.82
CA THR A 178 -8.44 0.48 17.77
C THR A 178 -9.31 1.66 17.34
N ASP A 179 -8.81 2.50 16.42
CA ASP A 179 -9.53 3.65 15.89
C ASP A 179 -10.29 3.26 14.60
N PRO A 180 -11.63 3.26 14.61
CA PRO A 180 -12.42 2.93 13.43
C PRO A 180 -12.34 3.98 12.31
N SER A 181 -11.75 5.16 12.58
CA SER A 181 -11.64 6.25 11.60
C SER A 181 -10.84 5.90 10.35
N LEU A 182 -9.96 4.90 10.43
CA LEU A 182 -9.18 4.35 9.32
C LEU A 182 -10.00 3.48 8.35
N GLY A 183 -11.18 3.01 8.76
CA GLY A 183 -12.02 2.14 7.96
C GLY A 183 -12.52 2.82 6.68
N LEU A 184 -12.87 2.02 5.68
CA LEU A 184 -13.41 2.47 4.39
C LEU A 184 -14.90 2.16 4.30
N VAL A 185 -15.63 3.08 3.66
CA VAL A 185 -17.03 2.88 3.27
C VAL A 185 -17.17 3.15 1.78
N MET A 186 -17.83 2.24 1.07
CA MET A 186 -18.21 2.46 -0.33
C MET A 186 -19.21 3.61 -0.42
N GLY A 187 -18.88 4.65 -1.19
CA GLY A 187 -19.74 5.79 -1.50
C GLY A 187 -20.50 5.69 -2.80
#